data_AF-A0ABC9W9I8-F1
#
_entry.id   AF-A0ABC9W9I8-F1
#
_cell.length_a   1.000
_cell.length_b   1.000
_cell.length_c   1.000
_cell.angle_alpha   90.00
_cell.angle_beta   90.00
_cell.angle_gamma   90.00
#
_symmetry.space_group_name_H-M   'P 1'
#
loop_
_entity.id
_entity.type
_entity.pdbx_description
1 polymer ?
#
loop_
_entity_poly.entity_id
_entity_poly.type
_entity_poly.pdbx_seq_one_letter_code
_entity_poly.pdbx_strand_id
1 'polypeptide(L)'
;MGNKQEELEAIVQLENYDIVAITEMWWNDSHNWSAAMDHYKLFRKDRQGRRGSGVALCVRKCFDCLELDDGNEMVKCLWVRITEKANKANIMVGVCYRPPNQDEEKDEIFYKQLGEVS
;
A
#
# COMPACT_ATOMS: atom_id res chain seq x y z
N MET A 1 19.57 -5.86 -17.32
CA MET A 1 18.13 -5.95 -17.01
C MET A 1 17.92 -5.06 -15.80
N GLY A 2 17.18 -3.96 -15.94
CA GLY A 2 17.05 -2.93 -14.91
C GLY A 2 16.28 -3.44 -13.69
N ASN A 3 16.61 -2.91 -12.51
CA ASN A 3 15.88 -3.19 -11.28
C ASN A 3 14.61 -2.32 -11.24
N LYS A 4 13.43 -2.94 -11.37
CA LYS A 4 12.14 -2.23 -11.34
C LYS A 4 11.92 -1.43 -10.04
N GLN A 5 12.59 -1.82 -8.95
CA GLN A 5 12.54 -1.09 -7.68
C GLN A 5 13.21 0.28 -7.82
N GLU A 6 14.44 0.32 -8.33
CA GLU A 6 15.18 1.56 -8.57
C GLU A 6 14.48 2.45 -9.62
N GLU A 7 13.89 1.85 -10.66
CA GLU A 7 13.09 2.59 -11.65
C GLU A 7 11.87 3.25 -11.01
N LEU A 8 11.16 2.52 -10.12
CA LEU A 8 10.02 3.07 -9.38
C LEU A 8 10.47 4.20 -8.44
N GLU A 9 11.56 4.03 -7.70
CA GLU A 9 12.13 5.08 -6.84
C GLU A 9 12.43 6.34 -7.65
N ALA A 10 13.12 6.20 -8.79
CA ALA A 10 13.47 7.32 -9.65
C ALA A 10 12.23 8.06 -10.18
N ILE A 11 11.20 7.32 -10.61
CA ILE A 11 9.94 7.90 -11.10
C ILE A 11 9.21 8.63 -9.98
N VAL A 12 9.11 8.04 -8.78
CA VAL A 12 8.41 8.67 -7.64
C VAL A 12 9.13 9.93 -7.17
N GLN A 13 10.47 9.95 -7.21
CA GLN A 13 11.26 11.14 -6.89
C GLN A 13 11.13 12.23 -7.98
N LEU A 14 11.10 11.84 -9.25
CA LEU A 14 11.00 12.76 -10.38
C LEU A 14 9.61 13.40 -10.49
N GLU A 15 8.57 12.57 -10.48
CA GLU A 15 7.17 12.98 -10.72
C GLU A 15 6.49 13.50 -9.45
N ASN A 16 7.05 13.19 -8.28
CA ASN A 16 6.65 13.78 -7.01
C ASN A 16 5.14 13.51 -6.73
N TYR A 17 4.73 12.25 -6.80
CA TYR A 17 3.35 11.83 -6.55
C TYR A 17 2.93 12.05 -5.09
N ASP A 18 1.64 12.27 -4.84
CA ASP A 18 1.15 12.38 -3.46
C ASP A 18 0.96 11.02 -2.79
N ILE A 19 0.52 10.05 -3.58
CA ILE A 19 0.17 8.69 -3.16
C ILE A 19 0.65 7.71 -4.23
N VAL A 20 1.34 6.65 -3.81
CA VAL A 20 1.81 5.57 -4.68
C VAL A 20 1.29 4.25 -4.11
N ALA A 21 0.47 3.54 -4.88
CA ALA A 21 -0.04 2.22 -4.54
C ALA A 21 0.73 1.14 -5.30
N ILE A 22 1.21 0.12 -4.60
CA ILE A 22 2.09 -0.92 -5.14
C ILE A 22 1.49 -2.28 -4.80
N THR A 23 1.34 -3.11 -5.83
CA THR A 23 0.90 -4.51 -5.72
C THR A 23 2.03 -5.45 -6.16
N GLU A 24 1.92 -6.74 -5.79
CA GLU A 24 2.91 -7.78 -6.13
C GLU A 24 4.36 -7.44 -5.70
N MET A 25 4.55 -7.05 -4.44
CA MET A 25 5.89 -6.75 -3.97
C MET A 25 6.76 -8.00 -3.84
N TRP A 26 7.80 -8.07 -4.68
CA TRP A 26 8.93 -9.01 -4.59
C TRP A 26 10.09 -8.43 -3.77
N TRP A 27 9.81 -7.48 -2.89
CA TRP A 27 10.81 -6.79 -2.09
C TRP A 27 11.40 -7.74 -1.04
N ASN A 28 12.71 -7.65 -0.82
CA ASN A 28 13.38 -8.32 0.28
C ASN A 28 13.59 -7.32 1.42
N ASP A 29 13.69 -7.80 2.66
CA ASP A 29 13.85 -6.92 3.82
C ASP A 29 15.24 -6.28 3.92
N SER A 30 16.15 -6.59 2.98
CA SER A 30 17.48 -5.98 2.92
C SER A 30 17.50 -4.63 2.21
N HIS A 31 16.47 -4.27 1.44
CA HIS A 31 16.43 -2.99 0.74
C HIS A 31 15.75 -1.93 1.62
N ASN A 32 16.50 -0.88 1.97
CA ASN A 32 16.02 0.16 2.88
C ASN A 32 15.14 1.18 2.15
N TRP A 33 13.92 0.78 1.79
CA TRP A 33 12.94 1.64 1.11
C TRP A 33 12.62 2.92 1.89
N SER A 34 12.73 2.87 3.22
CA SER A 34 12.52 4.05 4.07
C SER A 34 13.55 5.16 3.81
N ALA A 35 14.74 4.81 3.35
CA ALA A 35 15.78 5.77 2.96
C ALA A 35 15.55 6.30 1.53
N ALA A 36 15.15 5.44 0.59
CA ALA A 36 14.89 5.84 -0.80
C ALA A 36 13.66 6.74 -0.95
N MET A 37 12.67 6.55 -0.07
CA MET A 37 11.41 7.28 -0.03
C MET A 37 11.31 8.19 1.20
N ASP A 38 12.39 8.91 1.54
CA ASP A 38 12.46 9.87 2.67
C ASP A 38 11.17 10.68 2.82
N HIS A 39 10.65 11.26 1.74
CA HIS A 39 9.53 12.19 1.80
C HIS A 39 8.16 11.51 1.95
N TYR A 40 8.13 10.19 2.06
CA TYR A 40 6.91 9.38 2.16
C TYR A 40 6.87 8.60 3.47
N LYS A 41 5.64 8.35 3.93
CA LYS A 41 5.32 7.33 4.92
C LYS A 41 4.94 6.07 4.17
N LEU A 42 5.67 4.99 4.44
CA LEU A 42 5.43 3.67 3.85
C LEU A 42 4.52 2.85 4.77
N PHE A 43 3.45 2.33 4.20
CA PHE A 43 2.57 1.32 4.79
C PHE A 43 2.71 0.04 3.98
N ARG A 44 2.91 -1.10 4.64
CA ARG A 44 3.27 -2.35 3.97
C ARG A 44 2.61 -3.54 4.65
N LYS A 45 1.95 -4.38 3.86
CA LYS A 45 1.39 -5.66 4.29
C LYS A 45 2.00 -6.78 3.47
N ASP A 46 2.93 -7.51 4.07
CA ASP A 46 3.58 -8.67 3.46
C ASP A 46 2.78 -9.97 3.64
N ARG A 47 3.22 -11.04 2.99
CA ARG A 47 2.74 -12.40 3.27
C ARG A 47 3.77 -13.14 4.11
N GLN A 48 3.34 -13.72 5.24
CA GLN A 48 4.20 -14.64 5.98
C GLN A 48 4.64 -15.81 5.09
N GLY A 49 5.96 -16.01 4.97
CA GLY A 49 6.56 -17.20 4.37
C GLY A 49 6.66 -17.26 2.84
N ARG A 50 6.22 -16.25 2.07
CA ARG A 50 6.41 -16.22 0.59
C ARG A 50 6.67 -14.82 0.05
N ARG A 51 7.69 -14.67 -0.81
CA ARG A 51 7.96 -13.44 -1.58
C ARG A 51 6.93 -13.26 -2.71
N GLY A 52 6.65 -12.02 -3.11
CA GLY A 52 5.87 -11.72 -4.31
C GLY A 52 4.35 -11.61 -4.12
N SER A 53 3.86 -11.33 -2.90
CA SER A 53 2.41 -11.22 -2.64
C SER A 53 2.05 -10.15 -1.61
N GLY A 54 2.91 -9.14 -1.45
CA GLY A 54 2.64 -8.00 -0.57
C GLY A 54 1.99 -6.84 -1.32
N VAL A 55 1.30 -5.98 -0.57
CA VAL A 55 0.84 -4.65 -1.02
C VAL A 55 1.46 -3.55 -0.17
N ALA A 56 1.76 -2.41 -0.79
CA ALA A 56 2.22 -1.22 -0.07
C ALA A 56 1.52 0.04 -0.57
N LEU A 57 1.46 1.01 0.33
CA LEU A 57 1.03 2.36 0.05
C LEU A 57 2.11 3.33 0.55
N CYS A 58 2.62 4.19 -0.34
CA CYS A 58 3.49 5.29 0.03
C CYS A 58 2.68 6.58 -0.03
N VAL A 59 2.63 7.33 1.07
CA VAL A 59 1.90 8.61 1.15
C VAL A 59 2.87 9.71 1.56
N ARG A 60 2.85 10.88 0.91
CA ARG A 60 3.73 11.98 1.31
C ARG A 60 3.55 12.35 2.79
N LYS A 61 4.66 12.67 3.45
CA LYS A 61 4.69 13.05 4.88
C LYS A 61 3.97 14.37 5.21
N CYS A 62 3.61 15.18 4.20
CA CYS A 62 2.81 16.39 4.41
C CYS A 62 1.37 16.07 4.87
N PHE A 63 0.87 14.87 4.57
CA PHE A 63 -0.45 14.40 5.00
C PHE A 63 -0.37 13.66 6.34
N ASP A 64 -1.44 13.79 7.13
CA ASP A 64 -1.63 12.92 8.29
C ASP A 64 -2.25 11.60 7.82
N CYS A 65 -1.72 10.49 8.34
CA CYS A 65 -2.07 9.16 7.86
C CYS A 65 -2.31 8.21 9.03
N LEU A 66 -3.49 7.57 9.03
CA LEU A 66 -3.87 6.52 9.96
C LEU A 66 -4.11 5.22 9.19
N GLU A 67 -3.26 4.22 9.43
CA GLU A 67 -3.49 2.86 8.94
C GLU A 67 -4.64 2.23 9.72
N LEU A 68 -5.56 1.61 8.99
CA LEU A 68 -6.62 0.80 9.60
C LEU A 68 -6.20 -0.67 9.56
N ASP A 69 -6.10 -1.27 10.73
CA ASP A 69 -5.94 -2.71 10.84
C ASP A 69 -7.27 -3.37 10.47
N ASP A 70 -7.23 -4.18 9.41
CA ASP A 70 -8.38 -4.94 8.95
C ASP A 70 -8.50 -6.31 9.66
N GLY A 71 -7.55 -6.63 10.54
CA GLY A 71 -7.50 -7.86 11.33
C GLY A 71 -7.44 -9.14 10.49
N ASN A 72 -7.25 -9.02 9.17
CA ASN A 72 -7.54 -10.09 8.23
C ASN A 72 -6.38 -10.34 7.28
N GLU A 73 -5.73 -11.49 7.48
CA GLU A 73 -4.60 -11.90 6.64
C GLU A 73 -5.02 -12.58 5.33
N MET A 74 -6.30 -12.94 5.18
CA MET A 74 -6.81 -13.69 4.01
C MET A 74 -6.84 -12.82 2.76
N VAL A 75 -7.19 -11.54 2.90
CA VAL A 75 -7.25 -10.59 1.79
C VAL A 75 -6.00 -9.72 1.81
N LYS A 76 -5.38 -9.55 0.63
CA LYS A 76 -4.22 -8.67 0.46
C LYS A 76 -4.65 -7.24 0.18
N CYS A 77 -5.33 -6.65 1.17
CA CYS A 77 -5.66 -5.24 1.16
C CYS A 77 -5.00 -4.49 2.32
N LEU A 78 -4.77 -3.20 2.10
CA LEU A 78 -4.26 -2.24 3.06
C LEU A 78 -5.09 -0.96 2.93
N TRP A 79 -5.54 -0.43 4.06
CA TRP A 79 -6.38 0.76 4.12
C TRP A 79 -5.71 1.86 4.95
N VAL A 80 -5.60 3.05 4.38
CA VAL A 80 -5.02 4.22 5.04
C VAL A 80 -5.98 5.38 4.90
N ARG A 81 -6.38 5.94 6.03
CA ARG A 81 -7.08 7.22 6.09
C ARG A 81 -6.06 8.34 5.98
N ILE A 82 -6.21 9.18 4.96
CA ILE A 82 -5.36 10.33 4.68
C ILE A 82 -6.15 11.60 5.00
N THR A 83 -5.56 12.47 5.81
CA THR A 83 -6.15 13.73 6.23
C THR A 83 -5.27 14.90 5.82
N GLU A 84 -5.86 15.89 5.17
CA GLU A 84 -5.16 17.15 4.89
C GLU A 84 -5.21 18.07 6.12
N LYS A 85 -4.03 18.51 6.58
CA LYS A 85 -3.88 19.38 7.76
C LYS A 85 -4.65 20.69 7.66
N ALA A 86 -4.74 21.27 6.46
CA ALA A 86 -5.34 22.57 6.23
C ALA A 86 -6.87 22.51 6.16
N ASN A 87 -7.42 21.56 5.38
CA ASN A 87 -8.83 21.56 5.00
C ASN A 87 -9.69 20.52 5.75
N LYS A 88 -9.08 19.69 6.63
CA LYS A 88 -9.76 18.58 7.34
C LYS A 88 -10.51 17.60 6.44
N ALA A 89 -10.25 17.64 5.13
CA ALA A 89 -10.76 16.65 4.20
C ALA A 89 -10.08 15.31 4.52
N ASN A 90 -10.90 14.27 4.63
CA ASN A 90 -10.46 12.91 4.90
C ASN A 90 -10.78 12.05 3.67
N ILE A 91 -9.78 11.33 3.19
CA ILE A 91 -9.94 10.37 2.09
C ILE A 91 -9.50 9.00 2.61
N MET A 92 -10.30 7.97 2.34
CA MET A 92 -9.90 6.59 2.55
C MET A 92 -9.22 6.07 1.29
N VAL A 93 -8.01 5.53 1.43
CA VAL A 93 -7.29 4.92 0.30
C VAL A 93 -7.02 3.46 0.62
N GLY A 94 -7.48 2.60 -0.28
CA GLY A 94 -7.22 1.17 -0.24
C GLY A 94 -6.34 0.73 -1.40
N VAL A 95 -5.35 -0.11 -1.12
CA VAL A 95 -4.67 -0.89 -2.15
C VAL A 95 -5.01 -2.35 -1.92
N CYS A 96 -5.43 -3.05 -2.97
CA CYS A 96 -5.70 -4.47 -2.88
C CYS A 96 -5.15 -5.24 -4.09
N TYR A 97 -4.63 -6.42 -3.83
CA TYR A 97 -4.21 -7.36 -4.86
C TYR A 97 -5.08 -8.61 -4.84
N ARG A 98 -5.73 -8.89 -5.97
CA ARG A 98 -6.49 -10.12 -6.22
C ARG A 98 -5.68 -11.03 -7.15
N PRO A 99 -5.09 -12.14 -6.64
CA PRO A 99 -4.44 -13.13 -7.48
C PRO A 99 -5.42 -13.74 -8.49
N PRO A 100 -4.93 -14.20 -9.66
CA PRO A 100 -5.79 -14.76 -10.71
C PRO A 100 -6.59 -16.01 -10.28
N ASN A 101 -6.06 -16.77 -9.31
CA ASN A 101 -6.69 -18.00 -8.79
C ASN A 101 -7.40 -17.78 -7.45
N GLN A 102 -7.80 -16.54 -7.14
CA GLN A 102 -8.55 -16.22 -5.92
C GLN A 102 -9.97 -16.78 -5.98
N ASP A 103 -10.43 -17.33 -4.86
CA ASP A 103 -11.79 -17.84 -4.63
C ASP A 103 -12.78 -16.71 -4.31
N GLU A 104 -14.07 -16.97 -4.55
CA GLU A 104 -15.16 -16.02 -4.28
C GLU A 104 -15.25 -15.63 -2.80
N GLU A 105 -14.91 -16.54 -1.88
CA GLU A 105 -14.90 -16.26 -0.43
C GLU A 105 -13.99 -15.07 -0.07
N LYS A 106 -12.79 -14.97 -0.66
CA LYS A 106 -11.91 -13.81 -0.42
C LYS A 106 -12.46 -12.52 -1.02
N ASP A 107 -13.25 -12.60 -2.08
CA ASP A 107 -13.91 -11.43 -2.64
C ASP A 107 -15.04 -10.94 -1.74
N GLU A 108 -15.86 -11.83 -1.22
CA GLU A 108 -16.90 -11.49 -0.25
C GLU A 108 -16.33 -10.81 0.99
N ILE A 109 -15.20 -11.33 1.49
CA ILE A 109 -14.47 -10.73 2.60
C ILE A 109 -13.98 -9.32 2.22
N PHE A 110 -13.41 -9.14 1.03
CA PHE A 110 -13.01 -7.81 0.54
C PHE A 110 -14.20 -6.84 0.46
N TYR A 111 -15.34 -7.28 -0.08
CA TYR A 111 -16.54 -6.45 -0.18
C TYR A 111 -17.08 -6.04 1.19
N LYS A 112 -17.04 -6.96 2.16
CA LYS A 112 -17.40 -6.64 3.54
C LYS A 112 -16.48 -5.58 4.13
N GLN A 113 -15.16 -5.73 3.97
CA GLN A 113 -14.18 -4.73 4.42
C GLN A 113 -14.41 -3.38 3.72
N LEU A 114 -14.65 -3.38 2.41
CA LEU A 114 -14.93 -2.17 1.65
C LEU A 114 -16.17 -1.43 2.18
N GLY A 115 -17.21 -2.17 2.58
CA GLY A 115 -18.41 -1.60 3.20
C GLY A 115 -18.17 -1.03 4.60
N GLU A 116 -17.18 -1.51 5.34
CA GLU A 116 -16.82 -1.00 6.68
C GLU A 116 -15.97 0.28 6.62
N VAL A 117 -15.21 0.48 5.54
CA VAL A 117 -14.31 1.64 5.37
C VAL A 117 -14.87 2.76 4.50
N SER A 118 -15.96 2.50 3.76
CA SER A 118 -16.67 3.48 2.93
C SER A 118 -17.65 4.34 3.72
#